data_AF-A0AAQ0QAQ0-F1
#
_entry.id   AF-A0AAQ0QAQ0-F1
#
_cell.length_a   1.000
_cell.length_b   1.000
_cell.length_c   1.000
_cell.angle_alpha   90.00
_cell.angle_beta   90.00
_cell.angle_gamma   90.00
#
_symmetry.space_group_name_H-M   'P 1'
#
loop_
_entity.id
_entity.type
_entity.pdbx_description
1 polymer ?
#
loop_
_entity_poly.entity_id
_entity_poly.type
_entity_poly.pdbx_seq_one_letter_code
_entity_poly.pdbx_strand_id
1 'polypeptide(L)' 'MAKVIHVHIFSRPRGERKDYYFSSITAVYSVLTAEDIGAKKSYLLHCGLSGGGSIATKKAIIKQSTLIGNSKKKMEQS' A
#
# COMPACT_ATOMS: atom_id res chain seq x y z
N MET A 1 4.60 -14.59 -5.73
CA MET A 1 4.33 -13.21 -6.21
C MET A 1 4.35 -12.28 -5.01
N ALA A 2 5.24 -11.29 -4.98
CA ALA A 2 5.38 -10.40 -3.81
C ALA A 2 4.25 -9.36 -3.78
N LYS A 3 3.62 -9.16 -2.63
CA LYS A 3 2.57 -8.14 -2.46
C LYS A 3 3.22 -6.78 -2.20
N VAL A 4 2.58 -5.72 -2.69
CA VAL A 4 2.97 -4.33 -2.46
C VAL A 4 1.74 -3.55 -1.99
N ILE A 5 1.93 -2.69 -1.00
CA ILE A 5 0.96 -1.69 -0.57
C ILE A 5 1.42 -0.36 -1.14
N HIS A 6 0.68 0.17 -2.10
CA HIS A 6 0.88 1.50 -2.66
C HIS A 6 0.08 2.52 -1.84
N VAL A 7 0.73 3.59 -1.40
CA VAL A 7 0.11 4.70 -0.67
C VAL A 7 0.37 5.99 -1.44
N HIS A 8 -0.67 6.55 -2.04
CA HIS A 8 -0.63 7.85 -2.70
C HIS A 8 -1.16 8.92 -1.74
N ILE A 9 -0.29 9.76 -1.18
CA ILE A 9 -0.68 10.87 -0.31
C ILE A 9 -0.93 12.11 -1.17
N PHE A 10 -2.08 12.75 -0.98
CA PHE A 10 -2.48 13.93 -1.75
C PHE A 10 -2.88 15.14 -0.89
N SER A 11 -2.88 15.02 0.44
CA SER A 11 -3.36 16.05 1.37
C SER A 11 -2.24 16.65 2.25
N ARG A 12 -0.99 16.64 1.78
CA ARG A 12 0.10 17.31 2.52
C ARG A 12 0.00 18.83 2.41
N PRO A 13 0.55 19.56 3.41
CA PRO A 13 0.70 21.01 3.31
C PRO A 13 1.35 21.40 1.99
N ARG A 14 0.93 22.54 1.40
CA ARG A 14 1.40 23.03 0.09
C ARG A 14 1.05 22.14 -1.12
N GLY A 15 0.13 21.18 -0.95
CA GLY A 15 -0.37 20.36 -2.06
C GLY A 15 0.62 19.31 -2.56
N GLU A 16 1.64 18.99 -1.76
CA GLU A 16 2.63 17.96 -2.12
C GLU A 16 1.95 16.59 -2.27
N ARG A 17 2.15 15.97 -3.43
CA ARG A 17 1.71 14.60 -3.71
C ARG A 17 2.92 13.69 -3.68
N LYS A 18 2.79 12.55 -2.99
CA LYS A 18 3.88 11.58 -2.92
C LYS A 18 3.36 10.16 -2.85
N ASP A 19 3.99 9.32 -3.67
CA ASP A 19 3.75 7.89 -3.73
C ASP A 19 4.78 7.14 -2.88
N TYR A 20 4.28 6.17 -2.11
CA TYR A 20 5.09 5.24 -1.33
C TYR A 20 4.69 3.81 -1.65
N TYR A 21 5.67 2.91 -1.59
CA TYR A 21 5.47 1.49 -1.88
C TYR A 21 6.08 0.67 -0.74
N PHE A 22 5.24 -0.15 -0.11
CA PHE A 22 5.62 -0.93 1.07
C PHE A 22 5.37 -2.41 0.85
N SER A 23 6.13 -3.26 1.55
CA SER A 23 5.94 -4.71 1.53
C SER A 23 4.72 -5.18 2.33
N SER A 24 4.19 -4.36 3.23
CA SER A 24 3.04 -4.69 4.09
C SER A 24 2.40 -3.45 4.72
N ILE A 25 1.19 -3.60 5.26
CA ILE A 25 0.51 -2.55 6.04
C ILE A 25 1.31 -2.19 7.30
N THR A 26 1.98 -3.16 7.94
CA THR A 26 2.84 -2.86 9.09
C THR A 26 4.02 -1.96 8.69
N ALA A 27 4.65 -2.21 7.54
CA ALA A 27 5.74 -1.38 7.04
C ALA A 27 5.30 0.06 6.70
N VAL A 28 4.06 0.26 6.28
CA VAL A 28 3.47 1.61 6.10
C VAL A 28 3.60 2.42 7.40
N TYR A 29 3.18 1.85 8.53
CA TYR A 29 3.18 2.52 9.83
C TYR A 29 4.56 2.60 10.50
N SER A 30 5.60 2.03 9.91
CA SER A 30 6.99 2.27 10.31
C SER A 30 7.57 3.56 9.71
N VAL A 31 6.94 4.12 8.67
CA VAL A 31 7.42 5.30 7.95
C VAL A 31 6.39 6.44 7.97
N LEU A 32 5.10 6.12 7.91
CA LEU A 32 3.99 7.07 7.86
C LEU A 32 3.12 6.96 9.11
N THR A 33 2.58 8.09 9.55
CA THR A 33 1.67 8.12 10.70
C THR A 33 0.21 7.93 10.30
N ALA A 34 -0.66 7.66 11.28
CA ALA A 34 -2.10 7.65 11.04
C ALA A 34 -2.63 9.01 10.55
N GLU A 35 -1.96 10.11 10.91
CA GLU A 35 -2.32 11.47 10.48
C GLU A 35 -1.88 11.79 9.05
N ASP A 36 -0.76 11.23 8.59
CA ASP A 36 -0.32 11.30 7.19
C ASP A 36 -1.35 10.63 6.27
N ILE A 37 -1.79 9.44 6.68
CA ILE A 37 -2.66 8.57 5.86
C ILE A 37 -4.13 8.92 6.06
N GLY A 38 -4.50 9.52 7.20
CA GLY A 38 -5.90 9.78 7.57
C GLY A 38 -6.66 8.52 8.01
N ALA A 39 -5.97 7.48 8.47
CA ALA A 39 -6.54 6.23 8.97
C ALA A 39 -5.62 5.53 9.97
N LYS A 40 -6.22 4.79 10.93
CA LYS A 40 -5.49 3.97 11.91
C LYS A 40 -5.08 2.62 11.33
N LYS A 41 -4.02 2.01 11.88
CA LYS A 41 -3.51 0.70 11.45
C LYS A 41 -4.57 -0.40 11.51
N SER A 42 -5.33 -0.45 12.60
CA SER A 42 -6.43 -1.42 12.76
C SER A 42 -7.44 -1.30 11.63
N TYR A 43 -7.84 -0.08 11.26
CA TYR A 43 -8.77 0.14 10.15
C TYR A 43 -8.23 -0.44 8.83
N LEU A 44 -6.97 -0.15 8.46
CA LEU A 44 -6.38 -0.68 7.23
C LEU A 44 -6.20 -2.20 7.24
N LEU A 45 -5.99 -2.81 8.40
CA LEU A 45 -5.88 -4.28 8.52
C LEU A 45 -7.22 -4.99 8.28
N HIS A 46 -8.34 -4.34 8.60
CA HIS A 46 -9.68 -4.92 8.51
C HIS A 46 -10.46 -4.50 7.26
N CYS A 47 -10.16 -3.32 6.71
CA CYS A 47 -10.74 -2.91 5.44
C CYS A 47 -10.12 -3.74 4.31
N GLY A 48 -10.98 -4.35 3.49
CA GLY A 48 -10.65 -5.38 2.49
C GLY A 48 -9.64 -4.99 1.41
N LEU A 49 -8.38 -4.82 1.81
CA LEU A 49 -7.22 -4.73 0.92
C LEU A 49 -6.86 -6.12 0.35
N SER A 50 -7.30 -7.21 0.99
CA SER A 50 -7.14 -8.56 0.45
C SER A 50 -7.80 -8.69 -0.93
N GLY A 51 -7.12 -9.34 -1.88
CA GLY A 51 -7.65 -9.53 -3.24
C GLY A 51 -7.39 -8.36 -4.21
N GLY A 52 -6.67 -7.32 -3.79
CA GLY A 52 -6.35 -6.17 -4.66
C GLY A 52 -7.24 -4.95 -4.45
N GLY A 53 -7.92 -4.87 -3.31
CA GLY A 53 -8.78 -3.76 -2.95
C GLY A 53 -8.04 -2.43 -2.82
N SER A 54 -8.79 -1.34 -2.91
CA SER A 54 -8.33 0.03 -2.73
C SER A 54 -9.18 0.75 -1.69
N ILE A 55 -8.55 1.56 -0.85
CA ILE A 55 -9.20 2.37 0.18
C ILE A 55 -8.79 3.81 -0.05
N ALA A 56 -9.78 4.70 -0.15
CA ALA A 56 -9.54 6.13 -0.14
C ALA A 56 -9.86 6.69 1.26
N THR A 57 -8.96 7.49 1.79
CA THR A 57 -9.19 8.30 3.00
C THR A 57 -9.30 9.77 2.60
N LYS A 58 -9.46 10.66 3.58
CA LYS A 58 -9.38 12.10 3.35
C LYS A 58 -7.98 12.58 2.92
N LYS A 59 -6.93 11.78 3.11
CA LYS A 59 -5.54 12.19 2.88
C LYS A 59 -4.74 11.34 1.91
N ALA A 60 -5.13 10.09 1.71
CA ALA A 60 -4.38 9.15 0.88
C ALA A 60 -5.27 8.12 0.20
N ILE A 61 -4.78 7.57 -0.91
CA ILE A 61 -5.31 6.37 -1.55
C ILE A 61 -4.35 5.22 -1.25
N ILE A 62 -4.88 4.12 -0.71
CA ILE A 62 -4.12 2.92 -0.34
C ILE A 62 -4.60 1.77 -1.21
N LYS A 63 -3.68 1.11 -1.90
CA LYS A 63 -3.99 -0.01 -2.79
C LYS A 63 -3.08 -1.19 -2.49
N GLN A 64 -3.66 -2.38 -2.38
CA GLN A 64 -2.88 -3.61 -2.40
C GLN A 64 -2.72 -4.07 -3.85
N SER A 65 -1.51 -4.41 -4.24
CA SER A 65 -1.20 -4.88 -5.58
C SER A 65 -0.09 -5.91 -5.55
N THR A 66 0.21 -6.49 -6.70
CA THR A 66 1.29 -7.46 -6.83
C THR A 66 2.48 -6.84 -7.54
N LEU A 67 3.68 -7.04 -6.99
CA LEU A 67 4.92 -6.67 -7.65
C LEU A 67 5.10 -7.55 -8.88
N ILE A 68 5.14 -6.91 -10.05
CA ILE A 68 5.51 -7.53 -11.32
C ILE A 68 7.01 -7.31 -11.47
N GLY A 69 7.78 -8.40 -11.43
CA GLY A 69 9.22 -8.40 -11.59
C GLY A 69 9.66 -9.44 -12.61
N ASN A 70 10.92 -9.39 -13.02
CA ASN A 70 11.46 -10.24 -14.08
C ASN A 70 11.79 -11.67 -13.62
N SER A 71 11.04 -12.21 -12.65
CA SER A 71 11.27 -13.53 -12.08
C SER A 71 11.05 -14.59 -13.16
N LYS A 72 12.13 -15.14 -13.72
CA LYS A 72 12.05 -16.37 -14.51
C LYS A 72 11.36 -17.41 -13.62
N LYS A 73 10.11 -17.77 -13.92
CA LYS A 73 9.51 -18.98 -13.36
C LYS A 73 10.46 -20.13 -13.73
N LYS A 74 11.14 -20.74 -12.76
CA LYS A 74 11.60 -22.12 -12.97
C LYS A 74 10.30 -22.91 -13.18
N MET A 75 9.96 -23.18 -14.43
CA MET A 75 9.05 -24.26 -14.75
C MET A 75 9.79 -25.52 -14.31
N GLU A 76 9.39 -26.07 -13.16
CA GLU A 76 9.66 -27.47 -12.85
C GLU A 76 8.99 -28.28 -13.97
N GLN A 77 9.82 -28.81 -14.87
CA GLN A 77 9.41 -29.85 -15.81
C GLN A 77 9.31 -31.15 -15.00
N SER A 78 8.08 -31.63 -14.87
CA SER A 78 7.78 -33.05 -14.58
C SER A 78 7.68 -33.81 -15.88
#